data_AF-A0A1B1CPN3-F1
#
_entry.id   AF-A0A1B1CPN3-F1
#
_cell.length_a   1.000
_cell.length_b   1.000
_cell.length_c   1.000
_cell.angle_alpha   90.00
_cell.angle_beta   90.00
_cell.angle_gamma   90.00
#
_symmetry.space_group_name_H-M   'P 1'
#
loop_
_entity.id
_entity.type
_entity.pdbx_description
1 polymer ?
#
loop_
_entity_poly.entity_id
_entity_poly.type
_entity_poly.pdbx_seq_one_letter_code
_entity_poly.pdbx_strand_id
1 'polypeptide(L)'
;MVPSAFVRLDGLPLTPNGKLDRQALPAPDDDAYARTAYEAPQGAVETLLAGIWQELLGVERVGRNDNFFELGGHSLLAVQLSSRLSQAVGVELPLTRLFATPVLADLAASIVEALSRAGPQELPAIAAVSRHEPLVLSFAQQRLWFLAQLDEGSTNYHIPLTLRLRGGLDRTAWQRSLDRFFARHEALRSVFVAPEGKPRVEVLPPDAGLPVLEHDLRARPDAEAALLDLCHEEARTPFDLARGR
;
A
#
# COMPACT_ATOMS: atom_id res chain seq x y z
N MET A 1 0.21 19.84 -2.17
CA MET A 1 1.67 19.86 -2.38
C MET A 1 2.16 21.26 -2.07
N VAL A 2 2.92 21.43 -0.99
CA VAL A 2 3.58 22.70 -0.62
C VAL A 2 5.09 22.53 -0.91
N PRO A 3 5.75 23.49 -1.58
CA PRO A 3 7.20 23.43 -1.80
C PRO A 3 7.98 23.34 -0.48
N SER A 4 9.01 22.50 -0.42
CA SER A 4 9.88 22.35 0.76
C SER A 4 10.87 23.51 0.93
N ALA A 5 11.03 24.34 -0.09
CA ALA A 5 11.84 25.54 -0.05
C ALA A 5 11.26 26.66 -0.93
N PHE A 6 11.44 27.90 -0.49
CA PHE A 6 11.04 29.11 -1.21
C PHE A 6 12.28 30.00 -1.42
N VAL A 7 12.70 30.14 -2.67
CA VAL A 7 13.84 31.00 -3.03
C VAL A 7 13.30 32.27 -3.66
N ARG A 8 13.55 33.42 -3.02
CA ARG A 8 13.21 34.72 -3.61
C ARG A 8 14.22 35.07 -4.69
N LEU A 9 13.74 35.36 -5.89
CA LEU A 9 14.57 35.81 -7.01
C LEU A 9 14.16 37.21 -7.41
N ASP A 10 15.14 38.04 -7.79
CA ASP A 10 14.87 39.37 -8.36
C ASP A 10 14.32 39.27 -9.80
N GLY A 11 14.61 38.17 -10.49
CA GLY A 11 14.08 37.87 -11.82
C GLY A 11 14.31 36.39 -12.20
N LEU A 12 13.44 35.86 -13.06
CA LEU A 12 13.61 34.49 -13.57
C LEU A 12 14.76 34.45 -14.59
N PRO A 13 15.76 33.56 -14.43
CA PRO A 13 16.81 33.40 -15.42
C PRO A 13 16.20 32.81 -16.70
N LEU A 14 16.45 33.46 -17.83
CA LEU A 14 15.95 33.02 -19.13
C LEU A 14 17.13 32.60 -20.02
N THR A 15 16.94 31.51 -20.74
CA THR A 15 17.76 31.13 -21.89
C THR A 15 17.67 32.20 -22.99
N PRO A 16 18.61 32.23 -23.96
CA PRO A 16 18.54 33.14 -25.10
C PRO A 16 17.24 33.07 -25.92
N ASN A 17 16.53 31.94 -25.84
CA ASN A 17 15.24 31.72 -26.50
C ASN A 17 14.02 32.14 -25.65
N GLY A 18 14.24 32.84 -24.53
CA GLY A 18 13.18 33.34 -23.64
C GLY A 18 12.51 32.28 -22.76
N LYS A 19 13.02 31.05 -22.71
CA LYS A 19 12.55 29.99 -21.80
C LYS A 19 13.28 30.04 -20.47
N LEU A 20 12.63 29.64 -19.38
CA LEU A 20 13.26 29.49 -18.06
C LEU A 20 14.50 28.59 -18.13
N ASP A 21 15.64 29.14 -17.69
CA ASP A 21 16.88 28.38 -17.52
C ASP A 21 16.90 27.75 -16.12
N ARG A 22 16.55 26.46 -16.05
CA ARG A 22 16.50 25.72 -14.78
C ARG A 22 17.88 25.45 -14.19
N GLN A 23 18.94 25.46 -14.99
CA GLN A 23 20.30 25.21 -14.49
C GLN A 23 20.90 26.45 -13.85
N ALA A 24 20.44 27.63 -14.25
CA ALA A 24 20.82 28.91 -13.67
C ALA A 24 19.99 29.28 -12.41
N LEU A 25 19.03 28.46 -11.99
CA LEU A 25 18.32 28.67 -10.73
C LEU A 25 19.28 28.41 -9.55
N PRO A 26 19.41 29.34 -8.59
CA PRO A 26 20.23 29.12 -7.42
C PRO A 26 19.68 27.95 -6.60
N ALA A 27 20.58 27.20 -5.96
CA ALA A 27 20.19 26.23 -4.95
C ALA A 27 19.54 26.98 -3.77
N PRO A 28 18.52 26.40 -3.11
CA PRO A 28 17.98 26.98 -1.89
C PRO A 28 19.05 27.02 -0.80
N ASP A 29 19.24 28.19 -0.19
CA ASP A 29 20.03 28.34 1.03
C ASP A 29 19.29 27.71 2.24
N ASP A 30 19.98 27.47 3.35
CA ASP A 30 19.39 26.78 4.53
C ASP A 30 18.15 27.48 5.10
N ASP A 31 18.06 28.81 4.96
CA ASP A 31 16.93 29.66 5.35
C ASP A 31 15.78 29.65 4.33
N ALA A 32 16.04 29.24 3.09
CA ALA A 32 15.02 29.06 2.06
C ALA A 32 14.20 27.79 2.30
N TYR A 33 14.73 26.82 3.05
CA TYR A 33 13.94 25.67 3.49
C TYR A 33 12.96 26.12 4.56
N ALA A 34 11.69 25.74 4.40
CA ALA A 34 10.67 25.90 5.44
C ALA A 34 10.90 24.88 6.56
N ARG A 35 12.08 24.91 7.20
CA ARG A 35 12.37 24.15 8.41
C ARG A 35 12.20 25.10 9.57
N THR A 36 11.18 24.87 10.38
CA THR A 36 11.07 25.49 11.70
C THR A 36 12.41 25.28 12.43
N ALA A 37 12.92 26.31 13.12
CA ALA A 37 14.16 26.18 13.87
C ALA A 37 14.09 24.95 14.78
N TYR A 38 15.10 24.07 14.69
CA TYR A 38 15.09 22.81 15.42
C TYR A 38 14.97 23.05 16.92
N GLU A 39 13.93 22.47 17.51
CA GLU A 39 13.73 22.41 18.95
C GLU A 39 13.45 20.94 19.31
N ALA A 40 14.19 20.43 20.29
CA ALA A 40 14.14 19.01 20.66
C ALA A 40 12.76 18.61 21.22
N PRO A 41 12.28 17.39 20.94
CA PRO A 41 11.10 16.81 21.58
C PRO A 41 11.19 16.88 23.11
N GLN A 42 10.08 17.23 23.77
CA GLN A 42 9.98 17.41 25.22
C GLN A 42 9.05 16.38 25.85
N GLY A 43 9.54 15.69 26.89
CA GLY A 43 8.76 14.68 27.61
C GLY A 43 8.64 13.35 26.85
N ALA A 44 7.99 12.38 27.51
CA ALA A 44 7.95 10.99 27.04
C ALA A 44 7.17 10.81 25.72
N VAL A 45 6.02 11.49 25.58
CA VAL A 45 5.15 11.32 24.40
C VAL A 45 5.77 11.96 23.15
N GLU A 46 6.31 13.18 23.24
CA GLU A 46 6.99 13.81 22.11
C GLU A 46 8.22 12.98 21.68
N THR A 47 9.01 12.47 22.64
CA THR A 47 10.20 11.65 22.36
C THR A 47 9.84 10.33 21.67
N LEU A 48 8.81 9.64 22.15
CA LEU A 48 8.32 8.41 21.53
C LEU A 48 7.81 8.69 20.11
N LEU A 49 7.01 9.73 19.94
CA LEU A 49 6.44 10.10 18.65
C LEU A 49 7.53 10.48 17.64
N ALA A 50 8.53 11.25 18.06
CA ALA A 50 9.69 11.62 17.26
C ALA A 50 10.46 10.38 16.78
N GLY A 51 10.69 9.40 17.66
CA GLY A 51 11.33 8.14 17.28
C GLY A 51 10.55 7.37 16.21
N ILE A 52 9.23 7.27 16.36
CA ILE A 52 8.37 6.62 15.36
C ILE A 52 8.43 7.38 14.02
N TRP A 53 8.44 8.73 14.05
CA TRP A 53 8.54 9.55 12.85
C TRP A 53 9.88 9.40 12.14
N GLN A 54 11.00 9.38 12.87
CA GLN A 54 12.33 9.15 12.31
C GLN A 54 12.39 7.83 11.53
N GLU A 55 11.85 6.75 12.11
CA GLU A 55 11.81 5.44 11.46
C GLU A 55 10.90 5.40 10.23
N LEU A 56 9.72 6.03 10.30
CA LEU A 56 8.74 6.02 9.21
C LEU A 56 9.13 6.92 8.04
N LEU A 57 9.68 8.10 8.34
CA LEU A 57 10.01 9.13 7.36
C LEU A 57 11.45 9.01 6.84
N GLY A 58 12.30 8.22 7.52
CA GLY A 58 13.71 8.05 7.14
C GLY A 58 14.55 9.30 7.36
N VAL A 59 14.20 10.13 8.34
CA VAL A 59 14.88 11.39 8.66
C VAL A 59 15.75 11.23 9.91
N GLU A 60 16.92 11.89 9.94
CA GLU A 60 17.87 11.80 11.05
C GLU A 60 17.32 12.41 12.33
N ARG A 61 16.61 13.54 12.23
CA ARG A 61 16.10 14.33 13.36
C ARG A 61 14.68 14.81 13.07
N VAL A 62 13.87 14.81 14.11
CA VAL A 62 12.51 15.38 14.11
C VAL A 62 12.43 16.34 15.30
N GLY A 63 12.20 17.61 15.01
CA GLY A 63 11.93 18.65 15.99
C GLY A 63 10.47 18.64 16.43
N ARG A 64 10.20 19.23 17.58
CA ARG A 64 8.84 19.28 18.14
C ARG A 64 7.86 20.13 17.31
N ASN A 65 8.39 21.08 16.55
CA ASN A 65 7.60 21.98 15.70
C ASN A 65 7.58 21.50 14.24
N ASP A 66 8.10 20.30 13.96
CA ASP A 66 8.08 19.74 12.62
C ASP A 66 6.68 19.22 12.27
N ASN A 67 6.31 19.40 11.01
CA ASN A 67 5.07 18.93 10.45
C ASN A 67 5.28 17.58 9.73
N PHE A 68 4.46 16.58 10.08
CA PHE A 68 4.53 15.23 9.52
C PHE A 68 4.55 15.22 7.98
N PHE A 69 3.69 16.03 7.36
CA PHE A 69 3.51 16.05 5.91
C PHE A 69 4.61 16.85 5.20
N GLU A 70 5.20 17.84 5.87
CA GLU A 70 6.35 18.60 5.33
C GLU A 70 7.63 17.76 5.35
N LEU A 71 7.74 16.82 6.29
CA LEU A 71 8.80 15.82 6.33
C LEU A 71 8.60 14.65 5.34
N GLY A 72 7.62 14.73 4.44
CA GLY A 72 7.34 13.70 3.43
C GLY A 72 6.32 12.64 3.85
N GLY A 73 5.65 12.84 4.98
CA GLY A 73 4.57 11.97 5.43
C GLY A 73 3.39 11.94 4.45
N HIS A 74 2.76 10.77 4.31
CA HIS A 74 1.57 10.57 3.49
C HIS A 74 0.63 9.54 4.13
N SER A 75 -0.56 9.33 3.56
CA SER A 75 -1.63 8.54 4.18
C SER A 75 -1.22 7.12 4.58
N LEU A 76 -0.40 6.43 3.79
CA LEU A 76 0.12 5.12 4.16
C LEU A 76 1.04 5.16 5.40
N LEU A 77 1.96 6.14 5.47
CA LEU A 77 2.82 6.32 6.65
C LEU A 77 2.00 6.74 7.88
N ALA A 78 0.93 7.51 7.68
CA ALA A 78 0.02 7.89 8.75
C ALA A 78 -0.77 6.70 9.32
N VAL A 79 -1.18 5.75 8.48
CA VAL A 79 -1.79 4.48 8.92
C VAL A 79 -0.78 3.64 9.71
N GLN A 80 0.47 3.55 9.23
CA GLN A 80 1.55 2.86 9.96
C GLN A 80 1.87 3.53 11.30
N LEU A 81 1.87 4.87 11.35
CA LEU A 81 2.03 5.66 12.58
C LEU A 81 0.93 5.31 13.58
N SER A 82 -0.34 5.33 13.17
CA SER A 82 -1.47 4.98 14.05
C SER A 82 -1.34 3.56 14.62
N SER A 83 -0.96 2.59 13.78
CA SER A 83 -0.75 1.20 14.22
C SER A 83 0.40 1.06 15.24
N ARG A 84 1.56 1.68 14.98
CA ARG A 84 2.72 1.62 15.90
C ARG A 84 2.45 2.36 17.20
N LEU A 85 1.81 3.52 17.13
CA LEU A 85 1.43 4.30 18.30
C LEU A 85 0.44 3.52 19.16
N SER A 86 -0.59 2.93 18.56
CA SER A 86 -1.55 2.10 19.28
C SER A 86 -0.87 0.92 20.01
N GLN A 87 0.10 0.26 19.38
CA GLN A 87 0.89 -0.80 20.01
C GLN A 87 1.77 -0.29 21.16
N ALA A 88 2.32 0.93 21.05
CA ALA A 88 3.25 1.48 22.03
C ALA A 88 2.55 2.11 23.25
N VAL A 89 1.40 2.77 23.07
CA VAL A 89 0.71 3.52 24.15
C VAL A 89 -0.72 3.05 24.43
N GLY A 90 -1.27 2.09 23.67
CA GLY A 90 -2.60 1.54 23.92
C GLY A 90 -3.75 2.49 23.60
N VAL A 91 -3.53 3.50 22.74
CA VAL A 91 -4.54 4.46 22.31
C VAL A 91 -4.64 4.48 20.79
N GLU A 92 -5.87 4.43 20.29
CA GLU A 92 -6.12 4.61 18.87
C GLU A 92 -6.05 6.10 18.53
N LEU A 93 -5.18 6.45 17.58
CA LEU A 93 -5.14 7.79 17.01
C LEU A 93 -5.92 7.77 15.68
N PRO A 94 -7.11 8.38 15.61
CA PRO A 94 -7.82 8.54 14.36
C PRO A 94 -6.93 9.26 13.35
N LEU A 95 -6.91 8.77 12.11
CA LEU A 95 -6.13 9.41 11.04
C LEU A 95 -6.46 10.90 10.90
N THR A 96 -7.73 11.27 11.11
CA THR A 96 -8.21 12.66 11.10
C THR A 96 -7.50 13.56 12.12
N ARG A 97 -7.03 13.01 13.25
CA ARG A 97 -6.25 13.77 14.23
C ARG A 97 -4.90 14.20 13.69
N LEU A 98 -4.17 13.31 13.02
CA LEU A 98 -2.89 13.67 12.40
C LEU A 98 -3.05 14.77 11.35
N PHE A 99 -4.14 14.74 10.57
CA PHE A 99 -4.42 15.80 9.59
C PHE A 99 -4.82 17.13 10.26
N ALA A 100 -5.51 17.09 11.39
CA ALA A 100 -5.93 18.29 12.12
C ALA A 100 -4.77 18.93 12.93
N THR A 101 -3.89 18.11 13.49
CA THR A 101 -2.73 18.53 14.29
C THR A 101 -1.47 17.84 13.74
N PRO A 102 -0.92 18.31 12.61
CA PRO A 102 0.20 17.65 11.94
C PRO A 102 1.56 17.97 12.55
N VAL A 103 1.63 18.89 13.51
CA VAL A 103 2.84 19.29 14.22
C VAL A 103 3.09 18.33 15.39
N LEU A 104 4.34 17.90 15.58
CA LEU A 104 4.68 16.87 16.57
C LEU A 104 4.21 17.22 18.00
N ALA A 105 4.50 18.43 18.48
CA ALA A 105 4.12 18.88 19.82
C ALA A 105 2.60 18.91 20.01
N ASP A 106 1.86 19.44 19.03
CA ASP A 106 0.39 19.51 19.07
C ASP A 106 -0.23 18.12 19.04
N LEU A 107 0.31 17.22 18.22
CA LEU A 107 -0.14 15.83 18.16
C LEU A 107 0.12 15.11 19.48
N ALA A 108 1.31 15.27 20.05
CA ALA A 108 1.68 14.69 21.34
C ALA A 108 0.75 15.19 22.47
N ALA A 109 0.43 16.48 22.49
CA ALA A 109 -0.52 17.05 23.44
C ALA A 109 -1.92 16.42 23.30
N SER A 110 -2.39 16.22 22.07
CA SER A 110 -3.69 15.56 21.82
C SER A 110 -3.72 14.10 22.28
N ILE A 111 -2.58 13.39 22.17
CA ILE A 111 -2.43 12.01 22.66
C ILE A 111 -2.45 11.97 24.18
N VAL A 112 -1.77 12.90 24.86
CA VAL A 112 -1.80 13.03 26.33
C VAL A 112 -3.22 13.31 26.82
N GLU A 113 -3.95 14.21 26.14
CA GLU A 113 -5.35 14.49 26.47
C GLU A 113 -6.24 13.24 26.29
N ALA A 114 -6.03 12.49 25.20
CA ALA A 114 -6.76 11.24 24.95
C ALA A 114 -6.45 10.18 26.01
N LEU A 115 -5.18 9.96 26.37
CA LEU A 115 -4.74 9.06 27.42
C LEU A 115 -5.32 9.44 28.80
N SER A 116 -5.52 10.73 29.04
CA SER A 116 -6.09 11.21 30.30
C SER A 116 -7.60 11.00 30.39
N ARG A 117 -8.30 10.91 29.25
CA ARG A 117 -9.76 10.75 29.16
C ARG A 117 -10.20 9.31 28.94
N ALA A 118 -9.39 8.54 28.23
CA ALA A 118 -9.67 7.15 27.92
C ALA A 118 -8.98 6.25 28.95
N GLY A 119 -9.71 5.28 29.51
CA GLY A 119 -9.07 4.09 30.06
C GLY A 119 -8.36 3.29 28.95
N PRO A 120 -7.63 2.20 29.29
CA PRO A 120 -6.97 1.37 28.29
C PRO A 120 -7.95 0.97 27.18
N GLN A 121 -7.70 1.41 25.94
CA GLN A 121 -8.45 0.95 24.79
C GLN A 121 -7.74 -0.28 24.23
N GLU A 122 -8.10 -1.46 24.73
CA GLU A 122 -7.68 -2.70 24.10
C GLU A 122 -8.38 -2.81 22.74
N LEU A 123 -7.61 -2.59 21.66
CA LEU A 123 -8.08 -2.95 20.33
C LEU A 123 -8.32 -4.46 20.32
N PRO A 124 -9.48 -4.93 19.83
CA PRO A 124 -9.72 -6.35 19.70
C PRO A 124 -8.67 -6.92 18.74
N ALA A 125 -7.89 -7.88 19.23
CA ALA A 125 -6.93 -8.57 18.41
C ALA A 125 -7.63 -9.27 17.24
N ILE A 126 -7.02 -9.27 16.06
CA ILE A 126 -7.47 -10.08 14.94
C ILE A 126 -7.10 -11.53 15.27
N ALA A 127 -8.02 -12.23 15.94
CA ALA A 127 -7.83 -13.61 16.34
C ALA A 127 -7.89 -14.55 15.12
N ALA A 128 -7.14 -15.65 15.19
CA ALA A 128 -7.26 -16.71 14.20
C ALA A 128 -8.68 -17.29 14.22
N VAL A 129 -9.35 -17.28 13.07
CA VAL A 129 -10.68 -17.87 12.92
C VAL A 129 -10.58 -19.40 12.94
N SER A 130 -11.61 -20.05 13.52
CA SER A 130 -11.74 -21.51 13.47
C SER A 130 -11.78 -22.01 12.02
N ARG A 131 -11.14 -23.15 11.78
CA ARG A 131 -11.17 -23.85 10.49
C ARG A 131 -12.23 -24.96 10.43
N HIS A 132 -12.98 -25.15 11.51
CA HIS A 132 -14.07 -26.14 11.59
C HIS A 132 -15.42 -25.57 11.16
N GLU A 133 -15.53 -24.24 11.06
CA GLU A 133 -16.74 -23.54 10.63
C GLU A 133 -16.55 -22.94 9.24
N PRO A 134 -17.64 -22.76 8.46
CA PRO A 134 -17.57 -22.08 7.17
C PRO A 134 -17.00 -20.66 7.29
N LEU A 135 -16.03 -20.34 6.44
CA LEU A 135 -15.48 -18.98 6.38
C LEU A 135 -16.46 -18.06 5.66
N VAL A 136 -16.87 -16.98 6.32
CA VAL A 136 -17.74 -15.98 5.74
C VAL A 136 -16.96 -15.00 4.87
N LEU A 137 -17.60 -14.49 3.82
CA LEU A 137 -17.02 -13.43 2.99
C LEU A 137 -16.99 -12.12 3.79
N SER A 138 -15.89 -11.38 3.66
CA SER A 138 -15.86 -9.96 4.02
C SER A 138 -16.86 -9.15 3.20
N PHE A 139 -17.27 -7.97 3.66
CA PHE A 139 -18.20 -7.11 2.91
C PHE A 139 -17.70 -6.77 1.49
N ALA A 140 -16.40 -6.55 1.33
CA ALA A 140 -15.81 -6.30 0.02
C ALA A 140 -15.91 -7.53 -0.89
N GLN A 141 -15.66 -8.73 -0.36
CA GLN A 141 -15.83 -9.99 -1.09
C GLN A 141 -17.29 -10.24 -1.43
N GLN A 142 -18.24 -10.00 -0.52
CA GLN A 142 -19.69 -10.15 -0.78
C GLN A 142 -20.14 -9.28 -1.95
N ARG A 143 -19.68 -8.02 -1.99
CA ARG A 143 -19.99 -7.10 -3.10
C ARG A 143 -19.47 -7.63 -4.43
N LEU A 144 -18.20 -8.06 -4.48
CA LEU A 144 -17.61 -8.58 -5.71
C LEU A 144 -18.26 -9.89 -6.15
N TRP A 145 -18.55 -10.78 -5.21
CA TRP A 145 -19.28 -12.02 -5.49
C TRP A 145 -20.65 -11.74 -6.08
N PHE A 146 -21.43 -10.84 -5.46
CA PHE A 146 -22.74 -10.44 -5.97
C PHE A 146 -22.66 -9.87 -7.40
N LEU A 147 -21.70 -9.00 -7.68
CA LEU A 147 -21.49 -8.46 -9.03
C LEU A 147 -21.14 -9.55 -10.04
N ALA A 148 -20.32 -10.53 -9.65
CA ALA A 148 -20.00 -11.68 -10.50
C ALA A 148 -21.22 -12.59 -10.77
N GLN A 149 -22.20 -12.64 -9.87
CA GLN A 149 -23.46 -13.37 -10.10
C GLN A 149 -24.44 -12.61 -11.03
N LEU A 150 -24.33 -11.28 -11.13
CA LEU A 150 -25.19 -10.49 -12.01
C LEU A 150 -24.75 -10.54 -13.47
N ASP A 151 -23.45 -10.66 -13.71
CA ASP A 151 -22.82 -10.67 -15.03
C ASP A 151 -21.80 -11.82 -15.07
N GLU A 152 -22.29 -13.05 -15.21
CA GLU A 152 -21.47 -14.24 -15.32
C GLU A 152 -20.58 -14.13 -16.57
N GLY A 153 -19.27 -13.98 -16.37
CA GLY A 153 -18.32 -13.75 -17.46
C GLY A 153 -17.67 -12.37 -17.45
N SER A 154 -18.10 -11.46 -16.58
CA SER A 154 -17.57 -10.10 -16.51
C SER A 154 -16.08 -10.07 -16.18
N THR A 155 -15.31 -9.34 -16.98
CA THR A 155 -13.87 -9.12 -16.74
C THR A 155 -13.57 -7.75 -16.12
N ASN A 156 -14.60 -7.01 -15.69
CA ASN A 156 -14.50 -5.65 -15.18
C ASN A 156 -13.61 -5.50 -13.93
N TYR A 157 -13.40 -6.60 -13.21
CA TYR A 157 -12.60 -6.65 -11.99
C TYR A 157 -11.31 -7.48 -12.15
N HIS A 158 -10.95 -7.85 -13.38
CA HIS A 158 -9.65 -8.47 -13.63
C HIS A 158 -8.52 -7.45 -13.45
N ILE A 159 -7.41 -7.90 -12.89
CA ILE A 159 -6.19 -7.11 -12.71
C ILE A 159 -5.07 -7.80 -13.50
N PRO A 160 -5.05 -7.69 -14.84
CA PRO A 160 -4.01 -8.31 -15.65
C PRO A 160 -2.68 -7.61 -15.41
N LEU A 161 -1.62 -8.39 -15.21
CA LEU A 161 -0.24 -7.91 -15.09
C LEU A 161 0.62 -8.61 -16.15
N THR A 162 1.38 -7.82 -16.91
CA THR A 162 2.35 -8.35 -17.88
C THR A 162 3.76 -7.96 -17.46
N LEU A 163 4.64 -8.95 -17.37
CA LEU A 163 6.06 -8.77 -17.07
C LEU A 163 6.90 -9.29 -18.23
N ARG A 164 7.83 -8.45 -18.73
CA ARG A 164 8.79 -8.85 -19.77
C ARG A 164 10.15 -9.12 -19.16
N LEU A 165 10.55 -10.38 -19.13
CA LEU A 165 11.87 -10.81 -18.66
C LEU A 165 12.82 -10.96 -19.86
N ARG A 166 14.09 -10.57 -19.68
CA ARG A 166 15.14 -10.74 -20.70
C ARG A 166 16.33 -11.44 -20.06
N GLY A 167 16.86 -12.46 -20.73
CA GLY A 167 17.97 -13.28 -20.24
C GLY A 167 17.56 -14.74 -20.02
N GLY A 168 18.44 -15.50 -19.35
CA GLY A 168 18.16 -16.88 -18.98
C GLY A 168 17.13 -16.96 -17.85
N LEU A 169 16.03 -17.67 -18.08
CA LEU A 169 15.03 -17.97 -17.06
C LEU A 169 15.21 -19.41 -16.57
N ASP A 170 15.54 -19.60 -15.29
CA ASP A 170 15.45 -20.91 -14.64
C ASP A 170 13.98 -21.23 -14.37
N ARG A 171 13.38 -22.02 -15.27
CA ARG A 171 11.97 -22.42 -15.20
C ARG A 171 11.65 -23.20 -13.93
N THR A 172 12.60 -24.01 -13.44
CA THR A 172 12.40 -24.82 -12.23
C THR A 172 12.41 -23.93 -10.98
N ALA A 173 13.27 -22.93 -10.91
CA ALA A 173 13.24 -21.94 -9.84
C ALA A 173 11.97 -21.07 -9.89
N TRP A 174 11.53 -20.69 -11.09
CA TRP A 174 10.31 -19.93 -11.31
C TRP A 174 9.07 -20.68 -10.81
N GLN A 175 8.86 -21.93 -11.26
CA GLN A 175 7.71 -22.73 -10.84
C GLN A 175 7.69 -22.93 -9.32
N ARG A 176 8.83 -23.31 -8.71
CA ARG A 176 8.93 -23.46 -7.25
C ARG A 176 8.59 -22.18 -6.48
N SER A 177 8.87 -21.01 -7.06
CA SER A 177 8.55 -19.72 -6.46
C SER A 177 7.06 -19.45 -6.50
N LEU A 178 6.40 -19.75 -7.64
CA LEU A 178 4.95 -19.67 -7.78
C LEU A 178 4.22 -20.62 -6.83
N ASP A 179 4.67 -21.87 -6.73
CA ASP A 179 4.07 -22.87 -5.83
C ASP A 179 4.15 -22.43 -4.37
N ARG A 180 5.30 -21.89 -3.94
CA ARG A 180 5.46 -21.35 -2.58
C ARG A 180 4.58 -20.14 -2.33
N PHE A 181 4.42 -19.26 -3.32
CA PHE A 181 3.57 -18.09 -3.21
C PHE A 181 2.09 -18.50 -3.06
N PHE A 182 1.62 -19.43 -3.89
CA PHE A 182 0.28 -20.01 -3.80
C PHE A 182 0.03 -20.70 -2.46
N ALA A 183 0.95 -21.57 -2.03
CA ALA A 183 0.83 -22.29 -0.75
C ALA A 183 0.76 -21.33 0.45
N ARG A 184 1.55 -20.25 0.42
CA ARG A 184 1.63 -19.26 1.50
C ARG A 184 0.38 -18.38 1.61
N HIS A 185 -0.24 -17.98 0.50
CA HIS A 185 -1.28 -16.97 0.50
C HIS A 185 -2.67 -17.56 0.25
N GLU A 186 -3.47 -17.70 1.32
CA GLU A 186 -4.85 -18.22 1.25
C GLU A 186 -5.73 -17.50 0.24
N ALA A 187 -5.52 -16.19 0.04
CA ALA A 187 -6.27 -15.39 -0.93
C ALA A 187 -6.15 -15.91 -2.37
N LEU A 188 -4.99 -16.48 -2.76
CA LEU A 188 -4.76 -17.03 -4.11
C LEU A 188 -5.42 -18.39 -4.31
N ARG A 189 -5.71 -19.07 -3.21
CA ARG A 189 -6.31 -20.41 -3.17
C ARG A 189 -7.71 -20.37 -2.56
N SER A 190 -8.34 -19.20 -2.53
CA SER A 190 -9.70 -19.02 -2.04
C SER A 190 -10.68 -19.16 -3.20
N VAL A 191 -11.67 -20.02 -3.04
CA VAL A 191 -12.81 -20.14 -3.94
C VAL A 191 -14.09 -19.75 -3.20
N PHE A 192 -15.06 -19.25 -3.96
CA PHE A 192 -16.32 -18.75 -3.42
C PHE A 192 -17.45 -19.66 -3.88
N VAL A 193 -18.03 -20.39 -2.93
CA VAL A 193 -19.12 -21.33 -3.20
C VAL A 193 -20.38 -20.88 -2.46
N ALA A 194 -21.55 -21.17 -3.01
CA ALA A 194 -22.82 -20.77 -2.44
C ALA A 194 -23.82 -21.94 -2.37
N PRO A 195 -23.54 -23.00 -1.59
CA PRO A 195 -24.53 -24.04 -1.39
C PRO A 195 -25.74 -23.46 -0.65
N GLU A 196 -26.93 -23.81 -1.13
CA GLU A 196 -28.19 -23.28 -0.62
C GLU A 196 -28.28 -21.74 -0.65
N GLY A 197 -27.54 -21.11 -1.57
CA GLY A 197 -27.54 -19.65 -1.77
C GLY A 197 -26.78 -18.85 -0.72
N LYS A 198 -26.05 -19.49 0.19
CA LYS A 198 -25.23 -18.82 1.22
C LYS A 198 -23.76 -18.80 0.80
N PRO A 199 -23.21 -17.64 0.37
CA PRO A 199 -21.82 -17.58 -0.07
C PRO A 199 -20.87 -17.81 1.11
N ARG A 200 -19.87 -18.64 0.89
CA ARG A 200 -18.76 -18.89 1.81
C ARG A 200 -17.44 -18.99 1.05
N VAL A 201 -16.34 -18.83 1.77
CA VAL A 201 -14.99 -19.05 1.26
C VAL A 201 -14.56 -20.48 1.58
N GLU A 202 -14.10 -21.20 0.58
CA GLU A 202 -13.35 -22.44 0.75
C GLU A 202 -11.91 -22.20 0.32
N VAL A 203 -10.97 -22.80 1.06
CA VAL A 203 -9.54 -22.62 0.79
C VAL A 203 -8.99 -23.92 0.24
N LEU A 204 -8.56 -23.90 -1.01
CA LEU A 204 -7.95 -25.04 -1.67
C LEU A 204 -6.66 -25.47 -0.96
N PRO A 205 -6.28 -26.76 -1.06
CA PRO A 205 -5.02 -27.26 -0.52
C PRO A 205 -3.81 -26.47 -1.06
N PRO A 206 -2.75 -26.31 -0.25
CA PRO A 206 -1.55 -25.57 -0.67
C PRO A 206 -0.82 -26.20 -1.86
N ASP A 207 -1.03 -27.50 -2.11
CA ASP A 207 -0.48 -28.28 -3.20
C ASP A 207 -1.40 -28.38 -4.44
N ALA A 208 -2.55 -27.69 -4.44
CA ALA A 208 -3.41 -27.62 -5.63
C ALA A 208 -2.73 -26.93 -6.83
N GLY A 209 -1.72 -26.10 -6.55
CA GLY A 209 -0.89 -25.43 -7.55
C GLY A 209 -1.59 -24.27 -8.27
N LEU A 210 -0.78 -23.35 -8.82
CA LEU A 210 -1.28 -22.34 -9.76
C LEU A 210 -1.35 -22.95 -11.17
N PRO A 211 -2.47 -22.80 -11.89
CA PRO A 211 -2.51 -23.11 -13.31
C PRO A 211 -1.49 -22.24 -14.07
N VAL A 212 -0.56 -22.87 -14.78
CA VAL A 212 0.43 -22.19 -15.62
C VAL A 212 0.30 -22.72 -17.04
N LEU A 213 0.04 -21.82 -17.98
CA LEU A 213 0.06 -22.11 -19.41
C LEU A 213 1.37 -21.60 -20.01
N GLU A 214 2.08 -22.48 -20.73
CA GLU A 214 3.33 -22.13 -21.41
C GLU A 214 3.13 -22.15 -22.93
N HIS A 215 3.41 -21.02 -23.57
CA HIS A 215 3.39 -20.88 -25.03
C HIS A 215 4.81 -20.71 -25.56
N ASP A 216 5.27 -21.63 -26.40
CA ASP A 216 6.55 -21.49 -27.10
C ASP A 216 6.35 -20.80 -28.46
N LEU A 217 6.75 -19.54 -28.54
CA LEU A 217 6.62 -18.72 -29.75
C LEU A 217 7.93 -18.64 -30.56
N ARG A 218 9.00 -19.34 -30.17
CA ARG A 218 10.34 -19.18 -30.79
C ARG A 218 10.38 -19.51 -32.27
N ALA A 219 9.53 -20.42 -32.73
CA ALA A 219 9.47 -20.87 -34.12
C ALA A 219 8.49 -20.04 -34.97
N ARG A 220 7.81 -19.04 -34.40
CA ARG A 220 6.81 -18.23 -35.11
C ARG A 220 7.44 -16.99 -35.75
N PRO A 221 7.18 -16.71 -37.03
CA PRO A 221 7.66 -15.48 -37.68
C PRO A 221 6.97 -14.22 -37.14
N ASP A 222 5.79 -14.36 -36.55
CA ASP A 222 4.92 -13.30 -36.01
C ASP A 222 4.81 -13.35 -34.47
N ALA A 223 5.86 -13.84 -33.79
CA ALA A 223 5.87 -14.10 -32.35
C ALA A 223 5.45 -12.89 -31.47
N GLU A 224 5.78 -11.67 -31.87
CA GLU A 224 5.38 -10.48 -31.10
C GLU A 224 3.87 -10.19 -31.19
N ALA A 225 3.28 -10.32 -32.38
CA ALA A 225 1.84 -10.18 -32.56
C ALA A 225 1.10 -11.29 -31.82
N ALA A 226 1.60 -12.53 -31.92
CA ALA A 226 1.11 -13.69 -31.18
C ALA A 226 1.03 -13.46 -29.67
N LEU A 227 2.11 -12.90 -29.10
CA LEU A 227 2.20 -12.62 -27.67
C LEU A 227 1.15 -11.59 -27.24
N LEU A 228 0.94 -10.55 -28.04
CA LEU A 228 -0.06 -9.53 -27.76
C LEU A 228 -1.49 -10.11 -27.80
N ASP A 229 -1.77 -10.97 -28.77
CA ASP A 229 -3.05 -11.66 -28.87
C ASP A 229 -3.30 -12.55 -27.66
N LEU A 230 -2.30 -13.34 -27.24
CA LEU A 230 -2.38 -14.17 -26.03
C LEU A 230 -2.62 -13.31 -24.78
N CYS A 231 -1.91 -12.20 -24.61
CA CYS A 231 -2.14 -11.29 -23.48
C CYS A 231 -3.57 -10.70 -23.49
N HIS A 232 -4.10 -10.40 -24.67
CA HIS A 232 -5.46 -9.88 -24.83
C HIS A 232 -6.55 -10.93 -24.59
N GLU A 233 -6.28 -12.17 -24.98
CA GLU A 233 -7.15 -13.32 -24.72
C GLU A 233 -7.20 -13.60 -23.22
N GLU A 234 -6.04 -13.79 -22.57
CA GLU A 234 -5.93 -14.04 -21.13
C GLU A 234 -6.59 -12.94 -20.28
N ALA A 235 -6.41 -11.67 -20.65
CA ALA A 235 -7.06 -10.57 -19.92
C ALA A 235 -8.60 -10.59 -20.00
N ARG A 236 -9.15 -11.21 -21.05
CA ARG A 236 -10.60 -11.32 -21.32
C ARG A 236 -11.20 -12.69 -20.97
N THR A 237 -10.38 -13.69 -20.65
CA THR A 237 -10.85 -15.01 -20.22
C THR A 237 -11.52 -14.87 -18.85
N PRO A 238 -12.82 -15.18 -18.71
CA PRO A 238 -13.51 -15.11 -17.43
C PRO A 238 -12.92 -16.03 -16.37
N PHE A 239 -13.01 -15.61 -15.10
CA PHE A 239 -12.53 -16.39 -13.96
C PHE A 239 -13.70 -17.05 -13.20
N ASP A 240 -13.66 -18.37 -13.02
CA ASP A 240 -14.65 -19.13 -12.26
C ASP A 240 -14.31 -19.05 -10.75
N LEU A 241 -15.03 -18.18 -10.04
CA LEU A 241 -14.85 -17.99 -8.60
C LEU A 241 -15.06 -19.27 -7.78
N ALA A 242 -15.86 -20.23 -8.25
CA ALA A 242 -16.13 -21.47 -7.52
C ALA A 242 -15.01 -22.52 -7.69
N ARG A 243 -14.18 -22.37 -8.73
CA ARG A 243 -13.09 -23.31 -9.05
C ARG A 243 -11.69 -22.70 -8.96
N GLY A 244 -11.59 -21.38 -8.91
CA GLY A 244 -10.33 -20.65 -8.83
C GLY A 244 -9.53 -20.68 -10.14
N ARG A 245 -10.20 -20.74 -11.29
CA ARG A 245 -9.57 -20.82 -12.62
C ARG A 245 -10.49 -20.32 -13.72
#